data_AF-A0A2V9HQN3-F1
#
_entry.id   AF-A0A2V9HQN3-F1
#
_cell.length_a   1.000
_cell.length_b   1.000
_cell.length_c   1.000
_cell.angle_alpha   90.00
_cell.angle_beta   90.00
_cell.angle_gamma   90.00
#
_symmetry.space_group_name_H-M   'P 1'
#
loop_
_entity.id
_entity.type
_entity.pdbx_description
1 polymer ?
#
loop_
_entity_poly.entity_id
_entity_poly.type
_entity_poly.pdbx_seq_one_letter_code
_entity_poly.pdbx_strand_id
1 'polypeptide(L)'
;MDKLLLFVFGPLVVAAALLVFATGIRRTFARFRSRPNPDEMRATYEAYLHRLLNPQPDAVERELGKLLPERLLQLYQDKSAIQSAGFQLETPGKKGWWLKHWPVYCFEPLDTEALNELPYEEELGPGFCFATTGRGSWYWLAASEPRAKDSPVIFLDYDEGGSHGKTIAGSLDEFLNWPRLPMS
;
A
#
# COMPACT_ATOMS: atom_id res chain seq x y z
N MET A 1 -39.01 4.90 -35.25
CA MET A 1 -38.92 3.76 -34.31
C MET A 1 -38.11 4.15 -33.06
N ASP A 2 -37.79 5.44 -32.90
CA ASP A 2 -36.69 5.92 -32.06
C ASP A 2 -37.15 6.52 -30.72
N LYS A 3 -38.47 6.73 -30.56
CA LYS A 3 -39.06 7.21 -29.30
C LYS A 3 -39.44 6.07 -28.34
N LEU A 4 -39.57 4.84 -28.83
CA LEU A 4 -40.02 3.71 -28.00
C LEU A 4 -38.86 3.10 -27.17
N LEU A 5 -37.64 3.09 -27.72
CA LEU A 5 -36.45 2.60 -27.02
C LEU A 5 -36.07 3.49 -25.81
N LEU A 6 -36.23 4.81 -25.95
CA LEU A 6 -35.93 5.77 -24.88
C LEU A 6 -36.86 5.63 -23.65
N PHE A 7 -38.13 5.28 -23.89
CA PHE A 7 -39.12 5.09 -22.81
C PHE A 7 -38.98 3.77 -22.06
N VAL A 8 -38.44 2.73 -22.70
CA VAL A 8 -38.26 1.40 -22.08
C VAL A 8 -36.90 1.30 -21.36
N PHE A 9 -35.83 1.87 -21.92
CA PHE A 9 -34.49 1.78 -21.33
C PHE A 9 -34.15 2.93 -20.37
N GLY A 10 -34.82 4.08 -20.49
CA GLY A 10 -34.63 5.22 -19.57
C GLY A 10 -34.85 4.86 -18.09
N PRO A 11 -35.98 4.22 -17.71
CA PRO A 11 -36.23 3.82 -16.32
C PRO A 11 -35.24 2.78 -15.80
N LEU A 12 -34.78 1.87 -16.67
CA LEU A 12 -33.85 0.79 -16.30
C LEU A 12 -32.45 1.34 -16.02
N VAL A 13 -31.99 2.30 -16.83
CA VAL A 13 -30.71 2.99 -16.63
C VAL A 13 -30.75 3.88 -15.38
N VAL A 14 -31.89 4.54 -15.12
CA VAL A 14 -32.08 5.33 -13.89
C VAL A 14 -32.12 4.44 -12.65
N ALA A 15 -32.76 3.27 -12.70
CA ALA A 15 -32.76 2.31 -11.60
C ALA A 15 -31.36 1.72 -11.32
N ALA A 16 -30.59 1.41 -12.37
CA ALA A 16 -29.20 0.97 -12.23
C ALA A 16 -28.31 2.08 -11.67
N ALA A 17 -28.46 3.32 -12.13
CA ALA A 17 -27.74 4.48 -11.59
C ALA A 17 -28.09 4.76 -10.12
N LEU A 18 -29.37 4.62 -9.74
CA LEU A 18 -29.81 4.75 -8.35
C LEU A 18 -29.30 3.60 -7.45
N LEU A 19 -29.16 2.38 -7.98
CA LEU A 19 -28.53 1.27 -7.26
C LEU A 19 -27.01 1.47 -7.07
N VAL A 20 -26.32 2.03 -8.07
CA VAL A 20 -24.90 2.42 -7.97
C VAL A 20 -24.73 3.58 -6.97
N PHE A 21 -25.63 4.56 -6.97
CA PHE A 21 -25.64 5.64 -5.97
C PHE A 21 -25.98 5.11 -4.56
N ALA A 22 -26.95 4.22 -4.41
CA ALA A 22 -27.33 3.66 -3.11
C ALA A 22 -26.25 2.74 -2.51
N THR A 23 -25.52 1.99 -3.34
CA THR A 23 -24.37 1.19 -2.91
C THR A 23 -23.12 2.05 -2.67
N GLY A 24 -22.89 3.10 -3.47
CA GLY A 24 -21.81 4.07 -3.31
C GLY A 24 -21.94 4.94 -2.05
N ILE A 25 -23.17 5.34 -1.69
CA ILE A 25 -23.46 6.13 -0.48
C ILE A 25 -23.30 5.27 0.79
N ARG A 26 -23.57 3.96 0.74
CA ARG A 26 -23.34 3.06 1.88
C ARG A 26 -21.87 2.99 2.28
N ARG A 27 -20.94 3.01 1.31
CA ARG A 27 -19.49 2.96 1.56
C ARG A 27 -18.94 4.27 2.14
N THR A 28 -19.55 5.40 1.81
CA THR A 28 -19.15 6.73 2.32
C THR A 28 -19.72 7.02 3.72
N PHE A 29 -20.92 6.55 4.05
CA PHE A 29 -21.49 6.73 5.41
C PHE A 29 -20.97 5.72 6.44
N ALA A 30 -20.44 4.57 6.03
CA ALA A 30 -19.85 3.60 6.97
C ALA A 30 -18.57 4.14 7.67
N ARG A 31 -17.84 5.05 7.03
CA ARG A 31 -16.66 5.71 7.64
C ARG A 31 -17.00 6.76 8.70
N PHE A 32 -18.26 7.17 8.81
CA PHE A 32 -18.68 8.28 9.69
C PHE A 32 -19.39 7.86 10.97
N ARG A 33 -19.40 6.58 11.33
CA ARG A 33 -20.08 6.10 12.53
C ARG A 33 -19.13 5.42 13.51
N SER A 34 -18.90 6.13 14.62
CA SER A 34 -18.25 5.70 15.87
C SER A 34 -16.73 5.72 15.86
N ARG A 35 -16.16 6.43 16.84
CA ARG A 35 -14.77 6.22 17.27
C ARG A 35 -14.66 4.72 17.62
N PRO A 36 -13.79 3.94 16.96
CA PRO A 36 -13.72 2.50 17.18
C PRO A 36 -13.49 2.22 18.67
N ASN A 37 -14.18 1.19 19.18
CA ASN A 37 -14.06 0.80 20.57
C ASN A 37 -12.58 0.48 20.88
N PRO A 38 -12.00 0.93 22.01
CA PRO A 38 -10.63 0.56 22.39
C PRO A 38 -10.31 -0.94 22.26
N ASP A 39 -11.27 -1.82 22.57
CA ASP A 39 -11.10 -3.27 22.43
C ASP A 39 -11.02 -3.72 20.97
N GLU A 40 -11.82 -3.10 20.09
CA GLU A 40 -11.75 -3.35 18.64
C GLU A 40 -10.41 -2.87 18.08
N MET A 41 -9.96 -1.66 18.46
CA MET A 41 -8.65 -1.15 18.04
C MET A 41 -7.51 -2.07 18.47
N ARG A 42 -7.57 -2.58 19.70
CA ARG A 42 -6.58 -3.52 20.21
C ARG A 42 -6.61 -4.84 19.43
N ALA A 43 -7.80 -5.41 19.20
CA ALA A 43 -7.93 -6.65 18.44
C ALA A 43 -7.43 -6.50 17.00
N THR A 44 -7.73 -5.37 16.34
CA THR A 44 -7.20 -5.05 15.00
C THR A 44 -5.68 -4.94 15.02
N TYR A 45 -5.11 -4.27 16.03
CA TYR A 45 -3.67 -4.15 16.16
C TYR A 45 -2.98 -5.50 16.42
N GLU A 46 -3.55 -6.34 17.29
CA GLU A 46 -3.06 -7.70 17.56
C GLU A 46 -3.14 -8.59 16.31
N ALA A 47 -4.22 -8.50 15.54
CA ALA A 47 -4.37 -9.21 14.27
C ALA A 47 -3.33 -8.74 13.23
N TYR A 48 -3.13 -7.43 13.11
CA TYR A 48 -2.10 -6.84 12.27
C TYR A 48 -0.70 -7.35 12.66
N LEU A 49 -0.35 -7.32 13.95
CA LEU A 49 0.94 -7.82 14.43
C LEU A 49 1.11 -9.31 14.15
N HIS A 50 0.06 -10.09 14.35
CA HIS A 50 0.08 -11.52 14.05
C HIS A 50 0.37 -11.75 12.57
N ARG A 51 -0.31 -11.03 11.67
CA ARG A 51 -0.09 -11.11 10.22
C ARG A 51 1.34 -10.69 9.84
N LEU A 52 1.80 -9.56 10.37
CA LEU A 52 3.15 -9.03 10.12
C LEU A 52 4.26 -10.03 10.48
N LEU A 53 4.09 -10.75 11.59
CA LEU A 53 5.07 -11.72 12.09
C LEU A 53 4.99 -13.11 11.43
N ASN A 54 3.97 -13.35 10.62
CA ASN A 54 3.73 -14.61 9.91
C ASN A 54 3.54 -14.35 8.40
N PRO A 55 4.58 -13.87 7.71
CA PRO A 55 4.51 -13.54 6.28
C PRO A 55 4.21 -14.78 5.42
N GLN A 56 3.46 -14.58 4.34
CA GLN A 56 2.98 -15.61 3.42
C GLN A 56 3.45 -15.34 1.98
N PRO A 57 4.77 -15.30 1.72
CA PRO A 57 5.31 -14.88 0.41
C PRO A 57 4.82 -15.76 -0.74
N ASP A 58 4.74 -17.08 -0.56
CA ASP A 58 4.29 -18.01 -1.60
C ASP A 58 2.83 -17.75 -2.03
N ALA A 59 1.97 -17.30 -1.10
CA ALA A 59 0.59 -16.96 -1.41
C ALA A 59 0.52 -15.65 -2.20
N VAL A 60 1.27 -14.64 -1.76
CA VAL A 60 1.37 -13.34 -2.44
C VAL A 60 1.94 -13.49 -3.85
N GLU A 61 3.02 -14.24 -4.02
CA GLU A 61 3.64 -14.46 -5.33
C GLU A 61 2.75 -15.23 -6.30
N ARG A 62 1.98 -16.19 -5.78
CA ARG A 62 0.98 -16.91 -6.58
C ARG A 62 -0.13 -15.97 -7.05
N GLU A 63 -0.59 -15.06 -6.20
CA GLU A 63 -1.62 -14.09 -6.53
C GLU A 63 -1.12 -13.01 -7.50
N LEU A 64 0.14 -12.57 -7.33
CA LEU A 64 0.81 -11.65 -8.25
C LEU A 64 1.14 -12.29 -9.61
N GLY A 65 1.28 -13.62 -9.67
CA GLY A 65 1.81 -14.33 -10.83
C GLY A 65 3.29 -13.99 -11.14
N LYS A 66 4.00 -13.42 -10.16
CA LYS A 66 5.41 -12.99 -10.25
C LYS A 66 6.11 -13.16 -8.91
N LEU A 67 7.44 -13.12 -8.93
CA LEU A 67 8.27 -13.35 -7.75
C LEU A 67 8.72 -12.03 -7.14
N LEU A 68 8.61 -11.91 -5.83
CA LEU A 68 9.07 -10.75 -5.08
C LEU A 68 10.61 -10.73 -4.99
N PRO A 69 11.23 -9.55 -4.80
CA PRO A 69 12.69 -9.48 -4.68
C PRO A 69 13.22 -10.27 -3.47
N GLU A 70 14.36 -10.94 -3.60
CA GLU A 70 14.98 -11.70 -2.49
C GLU A 70 15.22 -10.84 -1.25
N ARG A 71 15.65 -9.58 -1.45
CA ARG A 71 15.90 -8.64 -0.35
C ARG A 71 14.65 -8.34 0.48
N LEU A 72 13.47 -8.31 -0.15
CA LEU A 72 12.20 -8.12 0.54
C LEU A 72 11.89 -9.33 1.42
N LEU A 73 12.08 -10.55 0.90
CA LEU A 73 11.87 -11.76 1.69
C LEU A 73 12.80 -11.84 2.89
N GLN A 74 14.06 -11.40 2.73
CA GLN A 74 15.02 -11.30 3.83
C GLN A 74 14.61 -10.28 4.89
N LEU A 75 14.03 -9.13 4.49
CA LEU A 75 13.48 -8.16 5.43
C LEU A 75 12.41 -8.81 6.31
N TYR A 76 11.46 -9.54 5.74
CA TYR A 76 10.40 -10.22 6.50
C TYR A 76 10.85 -11.43 7.35
N GLN A 77 12.07 -11.92 7.15
CA GLN A 77 12.70 -12.90 8.05
C GLN A 77 13.24 -12.23 9.33
N ASP A 78 13.63 -10.95 9.25
CA ASP A 78 14.06 -10.16 10.40
C ASP A 78 12.85 -9.54 11.12
N LYS A 79 12.29 -10.30 12.06
CA LYS A 79 11.14 -9.89 12.88
C LYS A 79 11.39 -8.57 13.63
N SER A 80 12.63 -8.33 14.06
CA SER A 80 12.97 -7.10 14.79
C SER A 80 12.95 -5.88 13.86
N ALA A 81 13.42 -6.05 12.62
CA ALA A 81 13.40 -4.98 11.62
C ALA A 81 11.97 -4.63 11.19
N ILE A 82 11.11 -5.61 10.89
CA ILE A 82 9.72 -5.33 10.45
C ILE A 82 8.83 -4.78 11.55
N GLN A 83 9.16 -5.04 12.83
CA GLN A 83 8.48 -4.41 13.95
C GLN A 83 8.99 -2.99 14.24
N SER A 84 10.11 -2.58 13.64
CA SER A 84 10.56 -1.19 13.74
C SER A 84 9.57 -0.28 13.01
N ALA A 85 9.06 0.70 13.75
CA ALA A 85 8.01 1.61 13.32
C ALA A 85 8.35 3.00 13.87
N GLY A 86 7.72 4.05 13.33
CA GLY A 86 7.84 5.36 13.94
C GLY A 86 9.12 6.14 13.60
N PHE A 87 9.74 5.91 12.43
CA PHE A 87 11.01 6.56 12.06
C PHE A 87 10.93 7.24 10.70
N GLN A 88 11.92 8.09 10.41
CA GLN A 88 12.08 8.71 9.10
C GLN A 88 13.50 8.43 8.58
N LEU A 89 13.61 8.25 7.27
CA LEU A 89 14.89 8.01 6.61
C LEU A 89 15.38 9.30 5.95
N GLU A 90 16.67 9.57 6.11
CA GLU A 90 17.34 10.71 5.50
C GLU A 90 18.06 10.28 4.22
N THR A 91 17.78 10.90 3.08
CA THR A 91 18.53 10.60 1.85
C THR A 91 20.00 11.00 2.00
N PRO A 92 20.96 10.07 1.86
CA PRO A 92 22.38 10.35 2.04
C PRO A 92 22.91 11.39 1.05
N GLY A 93 23.90 12.17 1.50
CA GLY A 93 24.63 13.11 0.64
C GLY A 93 23.88 14.39 0.28
N LYS A 94 22.59 14.51 0.63
CA LYS A 94 21.87 15.79 0.56
C LYS A 94 22.11 16.60 1.83
N LYS A 95 22.25 17.92 1.70
CA LYS A 95 22.48 18.83 2.83
C LYS A 95 21.60 20.08 2.69
N GLY A 96 21.25 20.68 3.84
CA GLY A 96 20.47 21.91 3.90
C GLY A 96 19.03 21.73 3.40
N TRP A 97 18.52 22.68 2.63
CA TRP A 97 17.15 22.69 2.11
C TRP A 97 16.81 21.54 1.14
N TRP A 98 17.81 20.84 0.62
CA TRP A 98 17.63 19.65 -0.22
C TRP A 98 17.46 18.35 0.57
N LEU A 99 17.61 18.41 1.90
CA LEU A 99 17.40 17.26 2.76
C LEU A 99 15.94 16.84 2.67
N LYS A 100 15.70 15.63 2.17
CA LYS A 100 14.36 15.05 2.10
C LYS A 100 14.29 13.91 3.10
N HIS A 101 13.28 13.97 3.96
CA HIS A 101 12.93 12.91 4.89
C HIS A 101 11.84 12.03 4.28
N TRP A 102 11.95 10.73 4.52
CA TRP A 102 11.01 9.72 4.06
C TRP A 102 10.43 9.01 5.28
N PRO A 103 9.21 9.37 5.72
CA PRO A 103 8.62 8.80 6.93
C PRO A 103 8.22 7.34 6.69
N VAL A 104 8.55 6.47 7.64
CA VAL A 104 8.12 5.08 7.71
C VAL A 104 7.32 4.91 9.00
N TYR A 105 6.00 4.92 8.85
CA TYR A 105 5.10 4.72 9.98
C TYR A 105 5.16 3.28 10.47
N CYS A 106 4.93 2.32 9.58
CA CYS A 106 5.13 0.90 9.82
C CYS A 106 5.31 0.13 8.51
N PHE A 107 5.71 -1.14 8.62
CA PHE A 107 5.73 -2.10 7.52
C PHE A 107 4.34 -2.74 7.35
N GLU A 108 4.00 -3.08 6.11
CA GLU A 108 2.75 -3.76 5.79
C GLU A 108 2.91 -5.28 5.98
N PRO A 109 1.88 -6.04 6.38
CA PRO A 109 1.97 -7.49 6.45
C PRO A 109 2.21 -8.10 5.06
N LEU A 110 3.17 -9.00 4.90
CA LEU A 110 3.39 -9.69 3.62
C LEU A 110 2.39 -10.85 3.47
N ASP A 111 1.15 -10.53 3.15
CA ASP A 111 0.09 -11.51 2.90
C ASP A 111 -0.90 -11.05 1.83
N THR A 112 -1.82 -11.93 1.47
CA THR A 112 -2.81 -11.68 0.41
C THR A 112 -3.86 -10.65 0.82
N GLU A 113 -4.14 -10.51 2.13
CA GLU A 113 -5.07 -9.50 2.62
C GLU A 113 -4.48 -8.09 2.41
N ALA A 114 -3.20 -7.89 2.75
CA ALA A 114 -2.50 -6.64 2.47
C ALA A 114 -2.38 -6.39 0.96
N LEU A 115 -2.03 -7.42 0.17
CA LEU A 115 -1.96 -7.28 -1.29
C LEU A 115 -3.27 -6.77 -1.90
N ASN A 116 -4.42 -7.23 -1.38
CA ASN A 116 -5.75 -6.88 -1.89
C ASN A 116 -6.30 -5.55 -1.35
N GLU A 117 -5.84 -5.10 -0.19
CA GLU A 117 -6.28 -3.84 0.42
C GLU A 117 -5.44 -2.63 0.01
N LEU A 118 -4.18 -2.88 -0.36
CA LEU A 118 -3.22 -1.84 -0.71
C LEU A 118 -3.40 -1.36 -2.15
N PRO A 119 -2.91 -0.15 -2.47
CA PRO A 119 -3.03 0.38 -3.83
C PRO A 119 -2.35 -0.53 -4.85
N TYR A 120 -3.08 -0.84 -5.92
CA TYR A 120 -2.56 -1.55 -7.09
C TYR A 120 -2.37 -0.56 -8.24
N GLU A 121 -1.17 -0.56 -8.81
CA GLU A 121 -0.78 0.34 -9.89
C GLU A 121 -0.62 -0.42 -11.20
N GLU A 122 -1.65 -0.38 -12.05
CA GLU A 122 -1.63 -1.00 -13.38
C GLU A 122 -0.43 -0.54 -14.22
N GLU A 123 -0.03 0.73 -14.09
CA GLU A 123 1.08 1.33 -14.83
C GLU A 123 2.46 0.83 -14.35
N LEU A 124 2.60 0.49 -13.07
CA LEU A 124 3.84 -0.04 -12.50
C LEU A 124 3.94 -1.57 -12.67
N GLY A 125 2.82 -2.23 -12.95
CA GLY A 125 2.71 -3.67 -13.09
C GLY A 125 2.72 -4.40 -11.73
N PRO A 126 3.00 -5.71 -11.72
CA PRO A 126 2.93 -6.52 -10.50
C PRO A 126 4.01 -6.10 -9.49
N GLY A 127 3.60 -5.95 -8.23
CA GLY A 127 4.50 -5.61 -7.14
C GLY A 127 3.76 -5.51 -5.81
N PHE A 128 4.44 -4.97 -4.80
CA PHE A 128 3.93 -4.98 -3.43
C PHE A 128 4.28 -3.71 -2.67
N CYS A 129 3.29 -3.15 -1.97
CA CYS A 129 3.47 -2.07 -1.01
C CYS A 129 3.95 -2.64 0.32
N PHE A 130 5.22 -2.44 0.67
CA PHE A 130 5.83 -3.08 1.84
C PHE A 130 5.87 -2.20 3.09
N ALA A 131 5.68 -0.89 2.94
CA ALA A 131 5.65 0.05 4.06
C ALA A 131 4.75 1.24 3.76
N THR A 132 4.25 1.89 4.81
CA THR A 132 3.39 3.07 4.72
C THR A 132 3.96 4.26 5.48
N THR A 133 3.58 5.46 5.04
CA THR A 133 3.78 6.72 5.78
C THR A 133 2.70 6.97 6.83
N GLY A 134 1.62 6.16 6.85
CA GLY A 134 0.43 6.40 7.65
C GLY A 134 -0.46 7.55 7.13
N ARG A 135 -0.13 8.13 5.97
CA ARG A 135 -0.82 9.28 5.36
C ARG A 135 -1.01 9.08 3.86
N GLY A 136 -1.81 8.09 3.48
CA GLY A 136 -2.19 7.88 2.08
C GLY A 136 -1.02 7.65 1.10
N SER A 137 0.17 7.31 1.59
CA SER A 137 1.37 7.12 0.78
C SER A 137 2.12 5.87 1.20
N TRP A 138 2.69 5.16 0.22
CA TRP A 138 3.31 3.84 0.40
C TRP A 138 4.66 3.72 -0.31
N TYR A 139 5.45 2.75 0.15
CA TYR A 139 6.67 2.31 -0.51
C TYR A 139 6.41 0.99 -1.22
N TRP A 140 6.73 0.95 -2.50
CA TRP A 140 6.40 -0.13 -3.41
C TRP A 140 7.65 -0.73 -4.04
N LEU A 141 7.61 -2.02 -4.32
CA LEU A 141 8.66 -2.78 -5.01
C LEU A 141 8.06 -3.61 -6.14
N ALA A 142 8.75 -3.63 -7.28
CA ALA A 142 8.36 -4.47 -8.42
C ALA A 142 8.60 -5.95 -8.13
N ALA A 143 7.64 -6.78 -8.52
CA ALA A 143 7.80 -8.22 -8.66
C ALA A 143 8.24 -8.54 -10.10
N SER A 144 9.04 -9.58 -10.28
CA SER A 144 9.61 -9.93 -11.58
C SER A 144 9.71 -11.42 -11.80
N GLU A 145 10.00 -11.80 -13.04
CA GLU A 145 10.40 -13.16 -13.38
C GLU A 145 11.51 -13.09 -14.45
N PRO A 146 12.72 -13.59 -14.19
CA PRO A 146 13.13 -14.33 -12.99
C PRO A 146 13.13 -13.46 -11.71
N ARG A 147 13.22 -14.11 -10.54
CA ARG A 147 13.29 -13.43 -9.24
C ARG A 147 14.45 -12.45 -9.24
N ALA A 148 14.17 -11.18 -8.94
CA ALA A 148 15.21 -10.18 -8.75
C ALA A 148 15.88 -10.34 -7.38
N LYS A 149 17.18 -10.08 -7.30
CA LYS A 149 17.90 -10.05 -6.02
C LYS A 149 17.42 -8.88 -5.14
N ASP A 150 17.21 -7.73 -5.77
CA ASP A 150 16.78 -6.48 -5.16
C ASP A 150 15.96 -5.68 -6.18
N SER A 151 15.26 -4.64 -5.75
CA SER A 151 14.39 -3.83 -6.62
C SER A 151 14.39 -2.36 -6.17
N PRO A 152 14.33 -1.39 -7.10
CA PRO A 152 14.21 0.02 -6.75
C PRO A 152 12.96 0.29 -5.90
N VAL A 153 13.10 1.17 -4.90
CA VAL A 153 11.97 1.58 -4.05
C VAL A 153 11.24 2.73 -4.74
N ILE A 154 9.97 2.52 -5.01
CA ILE A 154 9.07 3.53 -5.56
C ILE A 154 8.20 4.08 -4.43
N PHE A 155 8.14 5.41 -4.33
CA PHE A 155 7.24 6.12 -3.44
C PHE A 155 5.95 6.47 -4.18
N LEU A 156 4.85 5.96 -3.66
CA LEU A 156 3.49 6.23 -4.14
C LEU A 156 2.88 7.32 -3.25
N ASP A 157 2.62 8.47 -3.84
CA ASP A 157 2.05 9.65 -3.16
C ASP A 157 0.68 9.95 -3.75
N TYR A 158 -0.38 9.54 -3.05
CA TYR A 158 -1.75 9.77 -3.51
C TYR A 158 -2.36 11.06 -2.94
N ASP A 159 -1.67 11.73 -2.03
CA ASP A 159 -2.15 12.98 -1.43
C ASP A 159 -1.87 14.19 -2.36
N GLU A 160 -0.83 14.14 -3.19
CA GLU A 160 -0.40 15.27 -4.03
C GLU A 160 -1.10 15.38 -5.41
N GLY A 161 -2.05 14.49 -5.75
CA GLY A 161 -2.93 14.63 -6.93
C GLY A 161 -2.24 14.66 -8.31
N GLY A 162 -0.96 14.28 -8.39
CA GLY A 162 -0.15 14.20 -9.60
C GLY A 162 0.25 12.76 -9.95
N SER A 163 1.24 12.59 -10.84
CA SER A 163 1.86 11.27 -11.10
C SER A 163 2.44 10.73 -9.80
N HIS A 164 1.80 9.70 -9.26
CA HIS A 164 2.27 8.91 -8.14
C HIS A 164 3.26 7.86 -8.67
N GLY A 165 4.35 7.63 -7.95
CA GLY A 165 5.38 6.69 -8.39
C GLY A 165 6.72 7.35 -8.70
N LYS A 166 7.41 7.79 -7.65
CA LYS A 166 8.78 8.30 -7.76
C LYS A 166 9.77 7.25 -7.28
N THR A 167 10.77 6.88 -8.08
CA THR A 167 11.92 6.11 -7.57
C THR A 167 12.69 6.97 -6.58
N ILE A 168 12.82 6.50 -5.35
CA ILE A 168 13.51 7.22 -4.27
C ILE A 168 14.86 6.59 -3.91
N ALA A 169 14.98 5.27 -4.06
CA ALA A 169 16.21 4.52 -3.87
C ALA A 169 16.40 3.56 -5.04
N GLY A 170 17.65 3.31 -5.44
CA GLY A 170 17.98 2.37 -6.51
C GLY A 170 17.76 0.91 -6.11
N SER A 171 17.68 0.63 -4.81
CA SER A 171 17.40 -0.70 -4.27
C SER A 171 16.76 -0.65 -2.88
N LEU A 172 16.13 -1.75 -2.44
CA LEU A 172 15.61 -1.87 -1.08
C LEU A 172 16.76 -1.89 -0.06
N ASP A 173 17.87 -2.54 -0.38
CA ASP A 173 19.03 -2.54 0.51
C ASP A 173 19.58 -1.14 0.74
N GLU A 174 19.66 -0.31 -0.30
CA GLU A 174 20.04 1.10 -0.16
C GLU A 174 19.08 1.84 0.77
N PHE A 175 17.78 1.72 0.54
CA PHE A 175 16.73 2.38 1.32
C PHE A 175 16.78 2.00 2.82
N LEU A 176 16.98 0.72 3.12
CA LEU A 176 17.03 0.22 4.50
C LEU A 176 18.29 0.65 5.27
N ASN A 177 19.37 0.98 4.54
CA ASN A 177 20.64 1.45 5.10
C ASN A 177 20.74 2.99 5.21
N TRP A 178 19.72 3.73 4.80
CA TRP A 178 19.70 5.18 5.02
C TRP A 178 19.66 5.52 6.52
N PRO A 179 20.28 6.65 6.94
CA PRO A 179 20.23 7.09 8.33
C PRO A 179 18.79 7.20 8.84
N ARG A 180 18.52 6.58 9.98
CA ARG A 180 17.23 6.63 10.66
C ARG A 180 17.21 7.75 11.69
N LEU A 181 16.17 8.55 11.65
CA LEU A 181 15.85 9.55 12.66
C LEU A 181 14.49 9.22 13.28
N PRO A 182 14.25 9.57 14.56
CA PRO A 182 12.91 9.45 15.15
C PRO A 182 11.93 10.35 14.38
N MET A 183 10.67 9.91 14.26
CA MET A 183 9.61 10.81 13.83
C MET A 183 9.31 11.84 14.92
N SER A 184 9.27 13.12 14.54
CA SER A 184 8.96 14.27 15.39
C SER A 184 7.47 14.53 15.52
#